data_AF-A0A4Y2SNF6-F1
#
_entry.id   AF-A0A4Y2SNF6-F1
#
_cell.length_a   1.000
_cell.length_b   1.000
_cell.length_c   1.000
_cell.angle_alpha   90.00
_cell.angle_beta   90.00
_cell.angle_gamma   90.00
#
_symmetry.space_group_name_H-M   'P 1'
#
loop_
_entity.id
_entity.type
_entity.pdbx_description
1 polymer ?
#
loop_
_entity_poly.entity_id
_entity_poly.type
_entity_poly.pdbx_seq_one_letter_code
_entity_poly.pdbx_strand_id
1 'polypeptide(L)'
;MKFLISLLLLVVVAVAQEDQNCPVNKTHGPFDDCPLSCYLLTPRTQPEQCTRRLNIGCKCQEGFVLLEHKVFSSKCIKPEDCPPEP
;
A
#
# COMPACT_ATOMS: atom_id res chain seq x y z
N MET A 1 -50.83 9.71 7.21
CA MET A 1 -49.67 10.61 7.06
C MET A 1 -48.48 10.31 7.99
N LYS A 2 -48.56 9.35 8.94
CA LYS A 2 -47.43 8.98 9.82
C LYS A 2 -46.60 7.78 9.33
N PHE A 3 -47.13 6.97 8.40
CA PHE A 3 -46.50 5.73 7.94
C PHE A 3 -45.54 5.89 6.75
N LEU A 4 -45.50 7.07 6.12
CA LEU A 4 -44.61 7.33 4.97
C LEU A 4 -43.20 7.77 5.38
N ILE A 5 -42.98 8.09 6.65
CA ILE A 5 -41.69 8.61 7.15
C ILE A 5 -40.74 7.46 7.54
N SER A 6 -41.27 6.26 7.84
CA SER A 6 -40.45 5.12 8.27
C SER A 6 -39.71 4.39 7.13
N LEU A 7 -40.02 4.66 5.86
CA LEU A 7 -39.38 3.97 4.72
C LEU A 7 -38.08 4.65 4.22
N LEU A 8 -37.73 5.83 4.73
CA LEU A 8 -36.60 6.64 4.24
C LEU A 8 -35.24 6.34 4.92
N LEU A 9 -35.17 5.35 5.82
CA LEU A 9 -33.97 5.04 6.62
C LEU A 9 -33.12 3.86 6.11
N LEU A 10 -33.36 3.37 4.89
CA LEU A 10 -32.47 2.40 4.25
C LEU A 10 -31.39 3.12 3.43
N VAL A 11 -30.54 3.88 4.11
CA VAL A 11 -29.23 4.26 3.56
C VAL A 11 -28.34 3.03 3.67
N VAL A 12 -28.50 2.10 2.74
CA VAL A 12 -27.48 1.08 2.51
C VAL A 12 -26.35 1.80 1.81
N VAL A 13 -25.36 2.26 2.59
CA VAL A 13 -24.08 2.65 2.03
C VAL A 13 -23.44 1.35 1.54
N ALA A 14 -23.77 0.97 0.32
CA ALA A 14 -22.99 -0.01 -0.42
C ALA A 14 -21.64 0.66 -0.71
N VAL A 15 -20.71 0.56 0.24
CA VAL A 15 -19.30 0.75 -0.10
C VAL A 15 -19.02 -0.38 -1.08
N ALA A 16 -18.80 -0.06 -2.35
CA ALA A 16 -18.25 -1.02 -3.28
C ALA A 16 -16.87 -1.38 -2.71
N GLN A 17 -16.78 -2.53 -2.04
CA GLN A 17 -15.50 -3.15 -1.74
C GLN A 17 -14.92 -3.50 -3.11
N GLU A 18 -14.09 -2.61 -3.64
CA GLU A 18 -13.22 -2.94 -4.74
C GLU A 18 -12.39 -4.12 -4.24
N ASP A 19 -12.61 -5.29 -4.84
CA ASP A 19 -11.84 -6.50 -4.59
C ASP A 19 -10.42 -6.23 -5.10
N GLN A 20 -9.67 -5.41 -4.36
CA GLN A 20 -8.31 -5.01 -4.68
C GLN A 20 -7.42 -6.19 -4.31
N ASN A 21 -7.44 -7.18 -5.20
CA ASN A 21 -6.69 -8.41 -5.10
C ASN A 21 -5.21 -8.07 -5.25
N CYS A 22 -4.62 -7.54 -4.18
CA CYS A 22 -3.23 -7.14 -4.17
C CYS A 22 -2.34 -8.38 -4.32
N PRO A 23 -1.20 -8.26 -5.03
CA PRO A 23 -0.24 -9.35 -5.11
C PRO A 23 0.21 -9.87 -3.74
N VAL A 24 0.84 -11.06 -3.73
CA VAL A 24 1.42 -11.67 -2.52
C VAL A 24 2.28 -10.66 -1.76
N ASN A 25 2.13 -10.64 -0.43
CA ASN A 25 2.79 -9.73 0.51
C ASN A 25 2.47 -8.24 0.30
N LYS A 26 1.38 -7.93 -0.40
CA LYS A 26 0.82 -6.58 -0.49
C LYS A 26 -0.55 -6.51 0.18
N THR A 27 -0.93 -5.30 0.58
CA THR A 27 -2.25 -4.97 1.10
C THR A 27 -2.72 -3.67 0.47
N HIS A 28 -4.03 -3.56 0.23
CA HIS A 28 -4.61 -2.29 -0.21
C HIS A 28 -4.58 -1.29 0.94
N GLY A 29 -4.18 -0.04 0.68
CA GLY A 29 -4.22 1.02 1.67
C GLY A 29 -3.42 2.26 1.27
N PRO A 30 -3.30 3.23 2.18
CA PRO A 30 -2.50 4.42 1.96
C PRO A 30 -0.99 4.11 2.02
N PHE A 31 -0.24 4.71 1.11
CA PHE A 31 1.23 4.66 1.07
C PHE A 31 1.83 5.99 0.61
N ASP A 32 3.07 6.27 1.02
CA ASP A 32 3.82 7.45 0.57
C ASP A 32 4.62 7.17 -0.71
N ASP A 33 5.17 8.21 -1.32
CA ASP A 33 6.02 8.11 -2.51
C ASP A 33 7.44 7.59 -2.24
N CYS A 34 7.75 7.18 -1.00
CA CYS A 34 9.04 6.66 -0.55
C CYS A 34 8.91 5.33 0.21
N PRO A 35 8.39 4.29 -0.46
CA PRO A 35 8.30 2.97 0.14
C PRO A 35 9.68 2.44 0.51
N LEU A 36 9.75 1.72 1.64
CA LEU A 36 10.93 0.93 1.96
C LEU A 36 11.21 -0.06 0.84
N SER A 37 12.48 -0.19 0.48
CA SER A 37 12.96 -1.09 -0.57
C SER A 37 14.31 -1.65 -0.18
N CYS A 38 14.74 -2.75 -0.80
CA CYS A 38 16.05 -3.34 -0.56
C CYS A 38 17.19 -2.33 -0.75
N TYR A 39 17.08 -1.43 -1.72
CA TYR A 39 18.03 -0.35 -1.94
C TYR A 39 18.22 0.51 -0.68
N LEU A 40 17.12 0.95 -0.04
CA LEU A 40 17.19 1.85 1.13
C LEU A 40 17.65 1.18 2.43
N LEU A 41 17.76 -0.15 2.43
CA LEU A 41 18.30 -0.88 3.58
C LEU A 41 19.83 -1.00 3.51
N THR A 42 20.47 -0.58 2.41
CA THR A 42 21.92 -0.71 2.29
C THR A 42 22.65 0.48 2.95
N PRO A 43 23.83 0.26 3.56
CA PRO A 43 24.51 1.31 4.34
C PRO A 43 24.96 2.52 3.53
N ARG A 44 25.00 2.43 2.19
CA ARG A 44 25.52 3.47 1.30
C ARG A 44 24.43 4.39 0.74
N THR A 45 23.15 4.10 0.99
CA THR A 45 22.09 4.95 0.45
C THR A 45 21.98 6.26 1.21
N GLN A 46 22.09 7.37 0.46
CA GLN A 46 21.72 8.68 0.96
C GLN A 46 20.21 8.74 1.26
N PRO A 47 19.77 9.57 2.22
CA PRO A 47 18.36 9.77 2.48
C PRO A 47 17.65 10.24 1.21
N GLU A 48 16.56 9.58 0.82
CA GLU A 48 15.78 10.02 -0.33
C GLU A 48 15.06 11.33 -0.07
N GLN A 49 15.05 12.16 -1.12
CA GLN A 49 14.16 13.32 -1.21
C GLN A 49 12.80 12.84 -1.72
N CYS A 50 11.82 12.80 -0.83
CA CYS A 50 10.44 12.40 -1.10
C CYS A 50 9.52 13.61 -1.04
N THR A 51 8.49 13.68 -1.88
CA THR A 51 7.46 14.72 -1.74
C THR A 51 6.45 14.40 -0.63
N ARG A 52 6.51 13.19 -0.05
CA ARG A 52 5.59 12.65 0.97
C ARG A 52 4.14 12.73 0.54
N ARG A 53 3.89 12.54 -0.75
CA ARG A 53 2.53 12.48 -1.29
C ARG A 53 1.87 11.20 -0.84
N LEU A 54 0.65 11.34 -0.32
CA LEU A 54 -0.18 10.20 0.05
C LEU A 54 -0.88 9.65 -1.19
N ASN A 55 -0.67 8.37 -1.48
CA ASN A 55 -1.31 7.61 -2.55
C ASN A 55 -2.19 6.50 -1.96
N ILE A 56 -3.13 5.97 -2.74
CA ILE A 56 -3.99 4.83 -2.36
C ILE A 56 -3.77 3.71 -3.39
N GLY A 57 -3.57 2.48 -2.91
CA GLY A 57 -3.36 1.31 -3.76
C GLY A 57 -2.65 0.17 -3.03
N CYS A 58 -2.08 -0.78 -3.77
CA CYS A 58 -1.37 -1.92 -3.18
C CYS A 58 0.02 -1.52 -2.69
N LYS A 59 0.22 -1.59 -1.37
CA LYS A 59 1.53 -1.40 -0.73
C LYS A 59 2.08 -2.69 -0.15
N CYS A 60 3.38 -2.76 0.12
CA CYS A 60 3.92 -3.88 0.89
C CYS A 60 3.26 -3.96 2.27
N GLN A 61 2.98 -5.17 2.72
CA GLN A 61 2.55 -5.43 4.08
C GLN A 61 3.65 -5.02 5.07
N GLU A 62 3.26 -4.78 6.32
CA GLU A 62 4.23 -4.49 7.38
C GLU A 62 5.25 -5.63 7.50
N GLY A 63 6.53 -5.27 7.65
CA GLY A 63 7.64 -6.23 7.65
C GLY A 63 8.12 -6.68 6.27
N PHE A 64 7.52 -6.19 5.18
CA PHE A 64 7.99 -6.42 3.80
C PHE A 64 8.46 -5.13 3.13
N VAL A 65 9.42 -5.25 2.22
CA VAL A 65 10.00 -4.14 1.45
C VAL A 65 9.95 -4.44 -0.04
N LEU A 66 9.93 -3.39 -0.87
CA LEU A 66 10.03 -3.56 -2.32
C LEU A 66 11.39 -4.15 -2.70
N LEU A 67 11.39 -5.17 -3.56
CA LEU A 67 12.62 -5.70 -4.15
C LEU A 67 13.34 -4.63 -4.97
N GLU A 68 12.59 -3.91 -5.81
CA GLU A 68 13.12 -2.86 -6.68
C GLU A 68 12.73 -1.47 -6.18
N HIS A 69 13.69 -0.58 -6.16
CA HIS A 69 13.52 0.77 -5.64
C HIS A 69 12.53 1.58 -6.49
N LYS A 70 11.49 2.17 -5.87
CA LYS A 70 10.41 2.94 -6.51
C LYS A 70 9.55 2.21 -7.55
N VAL A 71 9.75 0.90 -7.71
CA VAL A 71 8.91 0.09 -8.59
C VAL A 71 7.81 -0.55 -7.73
N PHE A 72 6.69 0.15 -7.57
CA PHE A 72 5.56 -0.30 -6.72
C PHE A 72 4.91 -1.61 -7.19
N SER A 73 5.09 -1.98 -8.47
CA SER A 73 4.69 -3.27 -9.03
C SER A 73 5.65 -4.42 -8.70
N SER A 74 6.86 -4.13 -8.19
CA SER A 74 7.83 -5.16 -7.82
C SER A 74 7.36 -6.00 -6.63
N LYS A 75 7.96 -7.17 -6.48
CA LYS A 75 7.67 -8.09 -5.38
C LYS A 75 7.97 -7.43 -4.03
N CYS A 76 7.14 -7.75 -3.03
CA CYS A 76 7.44 -7.42 -1.64
C CYS A 76 8.06 -8.64 -0.97
N ILE A 77 9.29 -8.48 -0.47
CA ILE A 77 10.07 -9.55 0.17
C ILE A 77 10.45 -9.13 1.59
N LYS A 78 10.89 -10.08 2.41
CA LYS A 78 11.39 -9.72 3.73
C LYS A 78 12.75 -9.02 3.61
N PRO A 79 13.09 -8.08 4.51
CA PRO A 79 14.39 -7.41 4.54
C PRO A 79 15.59 -8.37 4.50
N GLU A 80 15.51 -9.50 5.20
CA GLU A 80 16.58 -10.50 5.26
C GLU A 80 16.80 -11.26 3.94
N ASP A 81 15.82 -11.22 3.02
CA ASP A 81 15.88 -11.86 1.71
C ASP A 81 16.38 -10.91 0.61
N CYS A 82 16.71 -9.66 0.96
CA CYS A 82 17.23 -8.70 0.00
C CYS A 82 18.55 -9.18 -0.63
N PRO A 83 18.71 -9.05 -1.96
CA PRO A 83 19.94 -9.46 -2.61
C PRO A 83 21.13 -8.65 -2.05
N PRO A 84 22.32 -9.27 -1.91
CA PRO A 84 23.53 -8.50 -1.61
C PRO A 84 23.77 -7.48 -2.73
N GLU A 85 24.31 -6.32 -2.39
CA GLU A 85 24.73 -5.35 -3.41
C GLU A 85 25.73 -6.03 -4.38
N PRO A 86 25.58 -5.82 -5.71
CA PRO A 86 26.57 -6.27 -6.68
C PRO A 86 27.93 -5.59 -6.51
#